data_AF-A0A9Q0W371-F1
#
_entry.id   AF-A0A9Q0W371-F1
#
_cell.length_a   1.000
_cell.length_b   1.000
_cell.length_c   1.000
_cell.angle_alpha   90.00
_cell.angle_beta   90.00
_cell.angle_gamma   90.00
#
_symmetry.space_group_name_H-M   'P 1'
#
loop_
_entity.id
_entity.type
_entity.pdbx_description
1 polymer ?
#
loop_
_entity_poly.entity_id
_entity_poly.type
_entity_poly.pdbx_seq_one_letter_code
_entity_poly.pdbx_strand_id
1 'polypeptide(L)'
;MASLHHKALDSISVSDIEALGIPASIALKLYKDVSEIINTHGPSSPQTWTLLSKRLLHPLLPFSFHQMMYYGCFKDFGTDPPAWSPDPEAAMLTNVGQFLERRGKELLGSTYKDPISSFSHFQEFSVSNPEVYWKTVLDEMSISFSVSPHCILSENTSRPGGQWLPGAYVNPAKTCLTVNCKRTLDDVVIRWRDEGNDDMPVSSMTLEELRSEVWLVAHALNALGLDRGSAIAIDMPMNMESVAIYLAIVLAGHVVVSIADSFAPPEISTRLKISEAKAIFTQVITNSW
;
A
#
# COMPACT_ATOMS: atom_id res chain seq x y z
N MET A 1 -22.97 -1.72 -26.75
CA MET A 1 -24.09 -2.00 -25.83
C MET A 1 -23.89 -1.10 -24.61
N ALA A 2 -24.70 -0.11 -24.25
CA ALA A 2 -25.99 0.39 -24.70
C ALA A 2 -26.02 1.90 -24.37
N SER A 3 -26.56 2.76 -25.24
CA SER A 3 -27.01 4.10 -24.81
C SER A 3 -28.43 3.97 -24.25
N LEU A 4 -28.59 3.23 -23.15
CA LEU A 4 -29.78 3.40 -22.34
C LEU A 4 -29.65 4.81 -21.74
N HIS A 5 -30.43 5.75 -22.25
CA HIS A 5 -30.57 7.07 -21.64
C HIS A 5 -31.22 6.90 -20.27
N HIS A 6 -30.41 6.59 -19.26
CA HIS A 6 -30.90 6.46 -17.90
C HIS A 6 -31.41 7.83 -17.40
N LYS A 7 -32.57 7.80 -16.75
CA LYS A 7 -33.15 8.97 -16.09
C LYS A 7 -32.23 9.37 -14.92
N ALA A 8 -32.18 10.66 -14.61
CA ALA A 8 -31.57 11.10 -13.34
C ALA A 8 -32.37 10.49 -12.18
N LEU A 9 -31.73 10.25 -11.04
CA LEU A 9 -32.38 9.62 -9.90
C LEU A 9 -33.66 10.34 -9.46
N ASP A 10 -33.66 11.68 -9.49
CA ASP A 10 -34.81 12.54 -9.14
C ASP A 10 -35.96 12.51 -10.17
N SER A 11 -35.72 11.93 -11.34
CA SER A 11 -36.65 11.85 -12.45
C SER A 11 -37.28 10.46 -12.61
N ILE A 12 -36.87 9.50 -11.78
CA ILE A 12 -37.43 8.15 -11.73
C ILE A 12 -38.80 8.20 -11.09
N SER A 13 -39.78 7.50 -11.64
CA SER A 13 -41.14 7.36 -11.08
C SER A 13 -41.41 5.94 -10.60
N VAL A 14 -42.47 5.73 -9.81
CA VAL A 14 -42.92 4.39 -9.39
C VAL A 14 -43.15 3.49 -10.60
N SER A 15 -43.77 4.02 -11.66
CA SER A 15 -44.04 3.29 -12.90
C SER A 15 -42.77 2.85 -13.63
N ASP A 16 -41.67 3.61 -13.52
CA ASP A 16 -40.38 3.20 -14.08
C ASP A 16 -39.81 1.98 -13.35
N ILE A 17 -39.99 1.91 -12.03
CA ILE A 17 -39.54 0.77 -11.19
C ILE A 17 -40.41 -0.46 -11.48
N GLU A 18 -41.73 -0.30 -11.58
CA GLU A 18 -42.66 -1.37 -11.94
C GLU A 18 -42.36 -1.97 -13.32
N ALA A 19 -41.96 -1.13 -14.29
CA ALA A 19 -41.59 -1.55 -15.63
C ALA A 19 -40.37 -2.52 -15.66
N LEU A 20 -39.59 -2.59 -14.58
CA LEU A 20 -38.50 -3.55 -14.42
C LEU A 20 -38.94 -4.93 -13.91
N GLY A 21 -40.25 -5.15 -13.76
CA GLY A 21 -40.82 -6.40 -13.24
C GLY A 21 -40.90 -6.47 -11.72
N ILE A 22 -40.75 -5.34 -11.03
CA ILE A 22 -40.88 -5.25 -9.56
C ILE A 22 -42.36 -5.07 -9.20
N PRO A 23 -42.93 -5.87 -8.27
CA PRO A 23 -44.33 -5.74 -7.85
C PRO A 23 -44.66 -4.34 -7.31
N ALA A 24 -45.85 -3.82 -7.61
CA ALA A 24 -46.27 -2.46 -7.27
C ALA A 24 -46.08 -2.07 -5.78
N SER A 25 -46.36 -3.00 -4.85
CA SER A 25 -46.16 -2.76 -3.42
C SER A 25 -44.69 -2.57 -3.04
N ILE A 26 -43.78 -3.31 -3.69
CA ILE A 26 -42.33 -3.21 -3.49
C ILE A 26 -41.80 -1.97 -4.23
N ALA A 27 -42.26 -1.71 -5.45
CA ALA A 27 -41.87 -0.55 -6.24
C ALA A 27 -42.19 0.77 -5.52
N LEU A 28 -43.38 0.88 -4.92
CA LEU A 28 -43.77 2.06 -4.13
C LEU A 28 -42.86 2.25 -2.90
N LYS A 29 -42.47 1.16 -2.23
CA LYS A 29 -41.55 1.24 -1.09
C LYS A 29 -40.16 1.68 -1.54
N LEU A 30 -39.58 1.04 -2.56
CA LEU A 30 -38.27 1.39 -3.12
C LEU A 30 -38.24 2.85 -3.58
N TYR A 31 -39.29 3.33 -4.24
CA TYR A 31 -39.40 4.73 -4.65
C TYR A 31 -39.36 5.69 -3.47
N LYS A 32 -40.07 5.39 -2.37
CA LYS A 32 -40.05 6.21 -1.15
C LYS A 32 -38.66 6.23 -0.51
N ASP A 33 -38.03 5.07 -0.37
CA ASP A 33 -36.70 4.93 0.23
C ASP A 33 -35.65 5.69 -0.61
N VAL A 34 -35.71 5.59 -1.95
CA VAL A 34 -34.86 6.35 -2.88
C VAL A 34 -35.12 7.86 -2.75
N SER A 35 -36.38 8.28 -2.72
CA SER A 35 -36.75 9.70 -2.59
C SER A 35 -36.27 10.31 -1.28
N GLU A 36 -36.32 9.56 -0.18
CA GLU A 36 -35.80 9.99 1.13
C GLU A 36 -34.29 10.23 1.08
N ILE A 37 -33.54 9.32 0.46
CA ILE A 37 -32.09 9.46 0.27
C ILE A 37 -31.79 10.72 -0.57
N ILE A 38 -32.48 10.89 -1.71
CA ILE A 38 -32.30 12.03 -2.62
C ILE A 38 -32.61 13.35 -1.92
N ASN A 39 -33.70 13.42 -1.15
CA ASN A 39 -34.09 14.64 -0.43
C ASN A 39 -33.05 15.05 0.61
N THR A 40 -32.32 14.08 1.18
CA THR A 40 -31.32 14.34 2.22
C THR A 40 -29.94 14.64 1.65
N HIS A 41 -29.54 13.96 0.58
CA HIS A 41 -28.15 13.96 0.08
C HIS A 41 -28.01 14.42 -1.38
N GLY A 42 -29.10 14.77 -2.05
CA GLY A 42 -29.14 15.11 -3.46
C GLY A 42 -29.13 13.89 -4.41
N PRO A 43 -29.46 14.07 -5.69
CA PRO A 43 -29.61 12.95 -6.63
C PRO A 43 -28.29 12.38 -7.17
N SER A 44 -27.16 13.05 -6.94
CA SER A 44 -25.87 12.70 -7.58
C SER A 44 -24.66 12.74 -6.64
N SER A 45 -24.88 12.72 -5.32
CA SER A 45 -23.77 12.74 -4.37
C SER A 45 -23.17 11.33 -4.15
N PRO A 46 -21.87 11.24 -3.79
CA PRO A 46 -21.27 9.97 -3.36
C PRO A 46 -22.00 9.32 -2.18
N GLN A 47 -22.56 10.13 -1.27
CA GLN A 47 -23.36 9.66 -0.14
C GLN A 47 -24.65 8.98 -0.61
N THR A 48 -25.32 9.53 -1.63
CA THR A 48 -26.51 8.92 -2.24
C THR A 48 -26.19 7.53 -2.79
N TRP A 49 -25.12 7.38 -3.58
CA TRP A 49 -24.72 6.05 -4.08
C TRP A 49 -24.36 5.07 -2.96
N THR A 50 -23.68 5.55 -1.92
CA THR A 50 -23.30 4.72 -0.76
C THR A 50 -24.53 4.18 -0.04
N LEU A 51 -25.55 5.01 0.18
CA LEU A 51 -26.79 4.59 0.84
C LEU A 51 -27.60 3.64 -0.04
N LEU A 52 -27.71 3.92 -1.34
CA LEU A 52 -28.39 3.03 -2.29
C LEU A 52 -27.72 1.65 -2.31
N SER A 53 -26.40 1.59 -2.47
CA SER A 53 -25.66 0.32 -2.57
C SER A 53 -25.65 -0.47 -1.26
N LYS A 54 -25.58 0.18 -0.09
CA LYS A 54 -25.51 -0.50 1.20
C LYS A 54 -26.88 -0.84 1.81
N ARG A 55 -27.92 -0.03 1.57
CA ARG A 55 -29.22 -0.17 2.26
C ARG A 55 -30.36 -0.63 1.37
N LEU A 56 -30.33 -0.27 0.09
CA LEU A 56 -31.45 -0.51 -0.82
C LEU A 56 -31.19 -1.69 -1.76
N LEU A 57 -30.01 -1.75 -2.37
CA LEU A 57 -29.65 -2.75 -3.36
C LEU A 57 -29.32 -4.09 -2.70
N HIS A 58 -29.97 -5.16 -3.17
CA HIS A 58 -29.69 -6.52 -2.72
C HIS A 58 -29.89 -7.55 -3.85
N PRO A 59 -29.33 -8.77 -3.76
CA PRO A 59 -29.28 -9.73 -4.88
C PRO A 59 -30.64 -10.22 -5.41
N LEU A 60 -31.73 -10.03 -4.67
CA LEU A 60 -33.07 -10.45 -5.11
C LEU A 60 -33.76 -9.40 -6.00
N LEU A 61 -33.23 -8.17 -6.08
CA LEU A 61 -33.74 -7.15 -7.00
C LEU A 61 -33.20 -7.39 -8.41
N PRO A 62 -34.00 -7.14 -9.47
CA PRO A 62 -33.56 -7.28 -10.86
C PRO A 62 -32.31 -6.45 -11.15
N PHE A 63 -31.33 -7.01 -11.88
CA PHE A 63 -30.09 -6.30 -12.23
C PHE A 63 -30.35 -4.97 -12.95
N SER A 64 -31.43 -4.88 -13.75
CA SER A 64 -31.87 -3.65 -14.40
C SER A 64 -32.20 -2.53 -13.40
N PHE A 65 -32.66 -2.84 -12.20
CA PHE A 65 -32.89 -1.87 -11.13
C PHE A 65 -31.58 -1.36 -10.55
N HIS A 66 -30.60 -2.24 -10.35
CA HIS A 66 -29.25 -1.84 -9.94
C HIS A 66 -28.63 -0.88 -10.97
N GLN A 67 -28.76 -1.19 -12.26
CA GLN A 67 -28.29 -0.31 -13.34
C GLN A 67 -29.03 1.03 -13.35
N MET A 68 -30.36 1.03 -13.17
CA MET A 68 -31.15 2.24 -13.09
C MET A 68 -30.70 3.16 -11.94
N MET A 69 -30.45 2.60 -10.75
CA MET A 69 -29.96 3.38 -9.62
C MET A 69 -28.54 3.91 -9.87
N TYR A 70 -27.63 3.07 -10.37
CA TYR A 70 -26.23 3.45 -10.61
C TYR A 70 -26.11 4.55 -11.66
N TYR A 71 -26.62 4.32 -12.87
CA TYR A 71 -26.51 5.29 -13.96
C TYR A 71 -27.38 6.52 -13.73
N GLY A 72 -28.46 6.42 -12.95
CA GLY A 72 -29.21 7.59 -12.53
C GLY A 72 -28.43 8.46 -11.54
N CYS A 73 -27.68 7.85 -10.62
CA CYS A 73 -26.88 8.56 -9.63
C CYS A 73 -25.70 9.28 -10.27
N PHE A 74 -25.04 8.62 -11.22
CA PHE A 74 -23.86 9.13 -11.91
C PHE A 74 -24.13 9.69 -13.30
N LYS A 75 -25.38 10.07 -13.57
CA LYS A 75 -25.79 10.57 -14.89
C LYS A 75 -24.92 11.71 -15.40
N ASP A 76 -24.52 12.61 -14.50
CA ASP A 76 -23.74 13.81 -14.81
C ASP A 76 -22.24 13.65 -14.48
N PHE A 77 -21.79 12.45 -14.10
CA PHE A 77 -20.40 12.20 -13.71
C PHE A 77 -19.43 12.16 -14.92
N GLY A 78 -19.96 11.96 -16.13
CA GLY A 78 -19.18 11.86 -17.37
C GLY A 78 -19.31 10.48 -18.02
N THR A 79 -18.39 10.15 -18.92
CA THR A 79 -18.45 8.90 -19.71
C THR A 79 -18.09 7.64 -18.93
N ASP A 80 -17.43 7.79 -17.77
CA ASP A 80 -16.94 6.67 -16.98
C ASP A 80 -17.26 6.88 -15.48
N PRO A 81 -18.48 6.50 -15.04
CA PRO A 81 -18.86 6.60 -13.64
C PRO A 81 -18.02 5.65 -12.77
N PRO A 82 -17.76 6.00 -11.50
CA PRO A 82 -16.84 5.25 -10.66
C PRO A 82 -17.46 3.92 -10.24
N ALA A 83 -16.78 2.81 -10.56
CA ALA A 83 -17.21 1.47 -10.15
C ALA A 83 -17.23 1.30 -8.61
N TRP A 84 -16.42 2.08 -7.91
CA TRP A 84 -16.36 2.10 -6.45
C TRP A 84 -15.94 3.48 -5.97
N SER A 85 -16.40 3.88 -4.79
CA SER A 85 -15.92 5.08 -4.10
C SER A 85 -15.64 4.73 -2.64
N PRO A 86 -14.53 5.25 -2.07
CA PRO A 86 -14.22 5.00 -0.68
C PRO A 86 -15.29 5.61 0.22
N ASP A 87 -15.64 4.87 1.26
CA ASP A 87 -16.42 5.40 2.36
C ASP A 87 -15.59 6.49 3.09
N PRO A 88 -16.15 7.69 3.35
CA PRO A 88 -15.39 8.77 3.98
C PRO A 88 -14.79 8.41 5.33
N GLU A 89 -15.50 7.64 6.16
CA GLU A 89 -14.97 7.20 7.46
C GLU A 89 -13.82 6.21 7.26
N ALA A 90 -13.97 5.27 6.31
CA ALA A 90 -12.90 4.35 5.96
C ALA A 90 -11.66 5.07 5.41
N ALA A 91 -11.84 6.12 4.60
CA ALA A 91 -10.74 6.92 4.07
C ALA A 91 -9.94 7.60 5.19
N MET A 92 -10.61 8.12 6.23
CA MET A 92 -9.97 8.71 7.41
C MET A 92 -9.14 7.69 8.21
N LEU A 93 -9.51 6.41 8.19
CA LEU A 93 -8.78 5.35 8.91
C LEU A 93 -7.53 4.86 8.19
N THR A 94 -7.34 5.19 6.91
CA THR A 94 -6.12 4.84 6.17
C THR A 94 -4.88 5.56 6.74
N ASN A 95 -3.67 5.05 6.48
CA ASN A 95 -2.44 5.71 6.94
C ASN A 95 -2.33 7.16 6.43
N VAL A 96 -2.69 7.39 5.16
CA VAL A 96 -2.70 8.74 4.56
C VAL A 96 -3.82 9.59 5.14
N GLY A 97 -5.01 9.01 5.35
CA GLY A 97 -6.14 9.68 5.98
C GLY A 97 -5.81 10.16 7.38
N GLN A 98 -5.29 9.28 8.23
CA GLN A 98 -4.87 9.65 9.59
C GLN A 98 -3.74 10.68 9.58
N PHE A 99 -2.81 10.59 8.64
CA PHE A 99 -1.75 11.58 8.46
C PHE A 99 -2.34 12.96 8.13
N LEU A 100 -3.28 13.02 7.17
CA LEU A 100 -3.97 14.24 6.78
C LEU A 100 -4.86 14.79 7.88
N GLU A 101 -5.52 13.94 8.67
CA GLU A 101 -6.28 14.38 9.84
C GLU A 101 -5.38 15.04 10.90
N ARG A 102 -4.17 14.52 11.10
CA ARG A 102 -3.20 15.09 12.06
C ARG A 102 -2.50 16.35 11.53
N ARG A 103 -2.06 16.34 10.28
CA ARG A 103 -1.12 17.33 9.71
C ARG A 103 -1.73 18.16 8.57
N GLY A 104 -2.88 17.78 8.02
CA GLY A 104 -3.47 18.42 6.83
C GLY A 104 -3.73 19.92 7.02
N LYS A 105 -4.24 20.33 8.20
CA LYS A 105 -4.41 21.75 8.54
C LYS A 105 -3.09 22.51 8.66
N GLU A 106 -2.02 21.86 9.12
CA GLU A 106 -0.68 22.45 9.19
C GLU A 106 -0.08 22.63 7.78
N LEU A 107 -0.22 21.61 6.93
CA LEU A 107 0.40 21.59 5.60
C LEU A 107 -0.37 22.41 4.56
N LEU A 108 -1.70 22.38 4.60
CA LEU A 108 -2.57 22.98 3.59
C LEU A 108 -3.35 24.20 4.12
N GLY A 109 -3.32 24.46 5.43
CA GLY A 109 -4.02 25.60 6.01
C GLY A 109 -5.54 25.50 5.86
N SER A 110 -6.17 26.60 5.42
CA SER A 110 -7.63 26.71 5.27
C SER A 110 -8.21 25.93 4.10
N THR A 111 -7.38 25.42 3.19
CA THR A 111 -7.86 24.59 2.06
C THR A 111 -8.12 23.15 2.47
N TYR A 112 -7.59 22.71 3.61
CA TYR A 112 -7.87 21.39 4.16
C TYR A 112 -9.33 21.28 4.64
N LYS A 113 -10.05 20.30 4.13
CA LYS A 113 -11.42 19.95 4.54
C LYS A 113 -11.50 18.55 5.12
N ASP A 114 -11.16 17.57 4.29
CA ASP A 114 -11.13 16.15 4.62
C ASP A 114 -10.09 15.42 3.75
N PRO A 115 -9.71 14.17 4.07
CA PRO A 115 -8.67 13.45 3.35
C PRO A 115 -8.96 13.20 1.87
N ILE A 116 -10.24 13.08 1.47
CA ILE A 116 -10.63 12.78 0.09
C ILE A 116 -10.58 14.07 -0.73
N SER A 117 -11.33 15.10 -0.33
CA SER A 117 -11.46 16.34 -1.11
C SER A 117 -10.17 17.16 -1.13
N SER A 118 -9.31 16.99 -0.12
CA SER A 118 -8.03 17.71 -0.03
C SER A 118 -6.86 16.93 -0.66
N PHE A 119 -7.06 15.70 -1.13
CA PHE A 119 -5.95 14.86 -1.61
C PHE A 119 -5.19 15.47 -2.79
N SER A 120 -5.89 16.10 -3.74
CA SER A 120 -5.24 16.78 -4.87
C SER A 120 -4.34 17.94 -4.40
N HIS A 121 -4.85 18.78 -3.50
CA HIS A 121 -4.07 19.86 -2.90
C HIS A 121 -2.87 19.32 -2.10
N PHE A 122 -3.03 18.19 -1.41
CA PHE A 122 -1.93 17.51 -0.74
C PHE A 122 -0.86 16.99 -1.70
N GLN A 123 -1.26 16.41 -2.83
CA GLN A 123 -0.35 15.99 -3.88
C GLN A 123 0.40 17.19 -4.49
N GLU A 124 -0.30 18.28 -4.80
CA GLU A 124 0.32 19.50 -5.31
C GLU A 124 1.33 20.08 -4.31
N PHE A 125 0.98 20.06 -3.01
CA PHE A 125 1.87 20.47 -1.94
C PHE A 125 3.12 19.59 -1.86
N SER A 126 2.99 18.26 -1.97
CA SER A 126 4.13 17.34 -1.85
C SER A 126 5.16 17.54 -2.97
N VAL A 127 4.69 17.89 -4.17
CA VAL A 127 5.54 18.21 -5.32
C VAL A 127 6.18 19.59 -5.19
N SER A 128 5.40 20.59 -4.74
CA SER A 128 5.86 21.98 -4.67
C SER A 128 6.76 22.26 -3.47
N ASN A 129 6.65 21.44 -2.41
CA ASN A 129 7.37 21.63 -1.14
C ASN A 129 8.07 20.34 -0.69
N PRO A 130 8.99 19.77 -1.50
CA PRO A 130 9.60 18.46 -1.21
C PRO A 130 10.38 18.46 0.10
N GLU A 131 11.03 19.57 0.46
CA GLU A 131 11.79 19.70 1.71
C GLU A 131 10.89 19.51 2.95
N VAL A 132 9.74 20.19 2.98
CA VAL A 132 8.80 20.10 4.11
C VAL A 132 8.10 18.75 4.11
N TYR A 133 7.64 18.30 2.94
CA TYR A 133 6.91 17.05 2.79
C TYR A 133 7.74 15.84 3.23
N TRP A 134 8.92 15.64 2.65
CA TRP A 134 9.72 14.45 2.93
C TRP A 134 10.30 14.46 4.33
N LYS A 135 10.68 15.62 4.88
CA LYS A 135 11.08 15.72 6.28
C LYS A 135 9.95 15.23 7.19
N THR A 136 8.73 15.71 6.94
CA THR A 136 7.54 15.29 7.68
C THR A 136 7.27 13.79 7.55
N VAL A 137 7.38 13.23 6.34
CA VAL A 137 7.16 11.79 6.10
C VAL A 137 8.23 10.93 6.78
N LEU A 138 9.51 11.33 6.71
CA LEU A 138 10.61 10.63 7.38
C LEU A 138 10.44 10.63 8.91
N ASP A 139 9.99 11.74 9.48
CA ASP A 139 9.69 11.87 10.90
C ASP A 139 8.51 10.98 11.31
N GLU A 140 7.40 10.95 10.54
CA GLU A 140 6.26 10.07 10.82
C GLU A 140 6.62 8.59 10.73
N MET A 141 7.51 8.22 9.80
CA MET A 141 8.05 6.86 9.67
C MET A 141 9.09 6.54 10.75
N SER A 142 9.44 7.50 11.61
CA SER A 142 10.45 7.36 12.67
C SER A 142 11.81 6.91 12.12
N ILE A 143 12.20 7.42 10.94
CA ILE A 143 13.49 7.08 10.34
C ILE A 143 14.62 7.75 11.13
N SER A 144 15.42 6.95 11.80
CA SER A 144 16.57 7.43 12.56
C SER A 144 17.83 7.46 11.71
N PHE A 145 18.40 8.65 11.55
CA PHE A 145 19.69 8.87 10.92
C PHE A 145 20.80 8.89 11.97
N SER A 146 21.91 8.21 11.73
CA SER A 146 23.12 8.36 12.56
C SER A 146 23.83 9.69 12.30
N VAL A 147 23.68 10.22 11.08
CA VAL A 147 24.07 11.58 10.70
C VAL A 147 22.92 12.13 9.88
N SER A 148 22.32 13.23 10.32
CA SER A 148 21.18 13.84 9.63
C SER A 148 21.59 14.39 8.26
N PRO A 149 20.68 14.37 7.26
CA PRO A 149 20.91 15.04 5.98
C PRO A 149 21.08 16.55 6.16
N HIS A 150 21.84 17.20 5.25
CA HIS A 150 21.90 18.67 5.19
C HIS A 150 20.59 19.29 4.67
N CYS A 151 19.93 18.61 3.73
CA CYS A 151 18.62 18.94 3.17
C CYS A 151 17.97 17.66 2.61
N ILE A 152 16.69 17.70 2.24
CA ILE A 152 16.02 16.55 1.60
C ILE A 152 16.53 16.30 0.19
N LEU A 153 16.60 17.35 -0.63
CA LEU A 153 16.98 17.26 -2.02
C LEU A 153 17.91 18.41 -2.38
N SER A 154 19.09 18.08 -2.87
CA SER A 154 20.02 19.04 -3.47
C SER A 154 19.93 18.94 -4.99
N GLU A 155 19.50 20.01 -5.63
CA GLU A 155 19.45 20.08 -7.08
C GLU A 155 20.87 20.07 -7.66
N ASN A 156 21.07 19.27 -8.71
CA ASN A 156 22.34 19.22 -9.40
C ASN A 156 22.09 19.07 -10.90
N THR A 157 22.48 20.09 -11.68
CA THR A 157 22.30 20.12 -13.13
C THR A 157 23.05 19.02 -13.87
N SER A 158 24.10 18.43 -13.26
CA SER A 158 24.84 17.28 -13.81
C SER A 158 24.22 15.92 -13.50
N ARG A 159 23.21 15.85 -12.63
CA ARG A 159 22.53 14.61 -12.23
C ARG A 159 21.02 14.79 -12.32
N PRO A 160 20.36 14.33 -13.40
CA PRO A 160 18.91 14.36 -13.51
C PRO A 160 18.26 13.74 -12.27
N GLY A 161 17.39 14.50 -11.59
CA GLY A 161 16.74 14.08 -10.34
C GLY A 161 17.44 14.49 -9.03
N GLY A 162 18.60 15.15 -9.10
CA GLY A 162 19.30 15.70 -7.94
C GLY A 162 19.92 14.64 -7.01
N GLN A 163 20.37 15.08 -5.84
CA GLN A 163 20.91 14.23 -4.78
C GLN A 163 20.01 14.27 -3.56
N TRP A 164 19.44 13.12 -3.20
CA TRP A 164 18.59 12.95 -2.02
C TRP A 164 19.42 12.76 -0.74
N LEU A 165 18.98 13.41 0.33
CA LEU A 165 19.53 13.29 1.69
C LEU A 165 21.07 13.43 1.75
N PRO A 166 21.68 14.44 1.10
CA PRO A 166 23.12 14.59 1.07
C PRO A 166 23.73 14.67 2.48
N GLY A 167 24.80 13.90 2.69
CA GLY A 167 25.50 13.81 3.98
C GLY A 167 24.83 12.89 5.00
N ALA A 168 23.64 12.36 4.71
CA ALA A 168 22.96 11.48 5.65
C ALA A 168 23.63 10.11 5.75
N TYR A 169 23.63 9.55 6.96
CA TYR A 169 23.99 8.16 7.21
C TYR A 169 22.83 7.47 7.91
N VAL A 170 22.38 6.36 7.32
CA VAL A 170 21.28 5.53 7.82
C VAL A 170 21.59 4.06 7.55
N ASN A 171 21.12 3.19 8.42
CA ASN A 171 21.11 1.74 8.17
C ASN A 171 19.65 1.25 8.21
N PRO A 172 19.02 0.97 7.06
CA PRO A 172 17.61 0.61 7.03
C PRO A 172 17.34 -0.74 7.71
N ALA A 173 18.26 -1.71 7.65
CA ALA A 173 18.12 -2.97 8.37
C ALA A 173 18.10 -2.74 9.89
N LYS A 174 18.95 -1.85 10.40
CA LYS A 174 18.92 -1.43 11.81
C LYS A 174 17.56 -0.84 12.19
N THR A 175 16.98 0.02 11.35
CA THR A 175 15.65 0.60 11.59
C THR A 175 14.58 -0.49 11.65
N CYS A 176 14.60 -1.47 10.74
CA CYS A 176 13.66 -2.60 10.75
C CYS A 176 13.74 -3.45 12.03
N LEU A 177 14.93 -3.57 12.61
CA LEU A 177 15.24 -4.43 13.74
C LEU A 177 15.15 -3.72 15.11
N THR A 178 14.87 -2.41 15.12
CA THR A 178 14.86 -1.61 16.34
C THR A 178 13.48 -1.61 16.99
N VAL A 179 13.44 -1.83 18.32
CA VAL A 179 12.24 -1.64 19.13
C VAL A 179 11.87 -0.16 19.22
N ASN A 180 10.59 0.14 19.28
CA ASN A 180 10.09 1.52 19.41
C ASN A 180 8.76 1.54 20.16
N CYS A 181 8.13 2.71 20.28
CA CYS A 181 6.87 2.86 21.01
C CYS A 181 5.70 2.03 20.45
N LYS A 182 5.81 1.52 19.23
CA LYS A 182 4.81 0.69 18.54
C LYS A 182 5.26 -0.76 18.35
N ARG A 183 6.50 -1.11 18.71
CA ARG A 183 7.07 -2.44 18.44
C ARG A 183 7.97 -2.93 19.58
N THR A 184 7.66 -4.10 20.12
CA THR A 184 8.46 -4.79 21.15
C THR A 184 9.21 -5.98 20.55
N LEU A 185 10.00 -6.66 21.38
CA LEU A 185 10.74 -7.87 20.98
C LEU A 185 9.84 -9.08 20.74
N ASP A 186 8.71 -9.15 21.44
CA ASP A 186 7.77 -10.27 21.40
C ASP A 186 6.82 -10.20 20.19
N ASP A 187 6.81 -9.07 19.48
CA ASP A 187 5.94 -8.89 18.31
C ASP A 187 6.33 -9.85 17.18
N VAL A 188 5.34 -10.53 16.61
CA VAL A 188 5.51 -11.36 15.42
C VAL A 188 5.77 -10.47 14.20
N VAL A 189 6.92 -10.65 13.56
CA VAL A 189 7.37 -9.83 12.41
C VAL A 189 7.46 -10.60 11.10
N ILE A 190 7.57 -11.92 11.14
CA ILE A 190 7.49 -12.80 9.97
C ILE A 190 6.42 -13.85 10.22
N ARG A 191 5.60 -14.09 9.20
CA ARG A 191 4.67 -15.22 9.13
C ARG A 191 4.91 -15.93 7.82
N TRP A 192 5.01 -17.25 7.87
CA TRP A 192 5.24 -18.05 6.67
C TRP A 192 4.56 -19.41 6.78
N ARG A 193 4.53 -20.08 5.64
CA ARG A 193 4.13 -21.47 5.52
C ARG A 193 5.01 -22.09 4.45
N ASP A 194 5.55 -23.26 4.76
CA ASP A 194 6.37 -23.98 3.80
C ASP A 194 5.50 -24.59 2.71
N GLU A 195 6.09 -24.74 1.51
CA GLU A 195 5.42 -25.37 0.39
C GLU A 195 5.00 -26.80 0.75
N GLY A 196 3.78 -27.19 0.37
CA GLY A 196 3.20 -28.50 0.68
C GLY A 196 2.56 -28.62 2.07
N ASN A 197 2.62 -27.58 2.90
CA ASN A 197 2.06 -27.58 4.26
C ASN A 197 0.77 -26.75 4.39
N ASP A 198 -0.11 -26.77 3.38
CA ASP A 198 -1.33 -25.95 3.31
C ASP A 198 -2.31 -26.17 4.47
N ASP A 199 -2.37 -27.40 4.96
CA ASP A 199 -3.23 -27.80 6.09
C ASP A 199 -2.59 -27.54 7.46
N MET A 200 -1.31 -27.14 7.51
CA MET A 200 -0.60 -26.87 8.75
C MET A 200 -0.83 -25.42 9.24
N PRO A 201 -0.75 -25.18 10.56
CA PRO A 201 -0.76 -23.84 11.11
C PRO A 201 0.33 -22.96 10.49
N VAL A 202 0.01 -21.67 10.32
CA VAL A 202 0.99 -20.68 9.85
C VAL A 202 2.08 -20.52 10.91
N SER A 203 3.33 -20.67 10.49
CA SER A 203 4.50 -20.44 11.33
C SER A 203 4.73 -18.94 11.54
N SER A 204 5.39 -18.59 12.64
CA SER A 204 5.66 -17.19 13.00
C SER A 204 7.02 -17.05 13.66
N MET A 205 7.64 -15.88 13.47
CA MET A 205 8.90 -15.50 14.09
C MET A 205 8.77 -14.11 14.72
N THR A 206 9.22 -13.98 15.96
CA THR A 206 9.21 -12.72 16.71
C THR A 206 10.35 -11.80 16.26
N LEU A 207 10.29 -10.53 16.67
CA LEU A 207 11.37 -9.59 16.43
C LEU A 207 12.66 -10.03 17.12
N GLU A 208 12.59 -10.61 18.32
CA GLU A 208 13.76 -11.13 19.04
C GLU A 208 14.47 -12.24 18.27
N GLU A 209 13.70 -13.20 17.76
CA GLU A 209 14.22 -14.31 16.96
C GLU A 209 14.86 -13.81 15.67
N LEU A 210 14.14 -12.95 14.92
CA LEU A 210 14.68 -12.37 13.68
C LEU A 210 15.96 -11.58 13.94
N ARG A 211 16.02 -10.79 15.01
CA ARG A 211 17.22 -10.03 15.39
C ARG A 211 18.40 -10.94 15.69
N SER A 212 18.15 -12.04 16.39
CA SER A 212 19.19 -13.01 16.75
C SER A 212 19.80 -13.64 15.50
N GLU A 213 18.97 -14.09 14.56
CA GLU A 213 19.41 -14.65 13.27
C GLU A 213 20.18 -13.61 12.43
N VAL A 214 19.63 -12.39 12.31
CA VAL A 214 20.27 -11.33 11.54
C VAL A 214 21.65 -10.96 12.12
N TRP A 215 21.77 -10.85 13.44
CA TRP A 215 23.04 -10.54 14.08
C TRP A 215 24.06 -11.65 13.95
N LEU A 216 23.63 -12.91 14.07
CA LEU A 216 24.49 -14.07 13.86
C LEU A 216 25.11 -14.03 12.46
N VAL A 217 24.28 -13.87 11.42
CA VAL A 217 24.75 -13.80 10.04
C VAL A 217 25.62 -12.56 9.81
N ALA A 218 25.25 -11.40 10.33
CA ALA A 218 26.04 -10.17 10.18
C ALA A 218 27.42 -10.28 10.84
N HIS A 219 27.53 -10.95 11.99
CA HIS A 219 28.81 -11.22 12.65
C HIS A 219 29.66 -12.22 11.86
N ALA A 220 29.05 -13.26 11.29
CA ALA A 220 29.74 -14.19 10.41
C ALA A 220 30.30 -13.46 9.16
N LEU A 221 29.52 -12.56 8.55
CA LEU A 221 29.98 -11.75 7.42
C LEU A 221 31.15 -10.83 7.78
N ASN A 222 31.10 -10.18 8.95
CA ASN A 222 32.23 -9.36 9.42
C ASN A 222 33.50 -10.20 9.62
N ALA A 223 33.37 -11.46 10.07
CA ALA A 223 34.50 -12.37 10.25
C ALA A 223 35.17 -12.79 8.93
N LEU A 224 34.47 -12.69 7.79
CA LEU A 224 35.05 -12.93 6.46
C LEU A 224 36.03 -11.82 6.03
N GLY A 225 36.01 -10.65 6.69
CA GLY A 225 36.94 -9.56 6.40
C GLY A 225 36.72 -8.90 5.03
N LEU A 226 35.49 -8.93 4.50
CA LEU A 226 35.15 -8.28 3.24
C LEU A 226 35.11 -6.76 3.40
N ASP A 227 35.52 -6.04 2.36
CA ASP A 227 35.42 -4.57 2.34
C ASP A 227 33.95 -4.11 2.41
N ARG A 228 33.71 -3.00 3.10
CA ARG A 228 32.38 -2.36 3.13
C ARG A 228 31.94 -2.03 1.71
N GLY A 229 30.68 -2.33 1.38
CA GLY A 229 30.15 -2.18 0.02
C GLY A 229 30.43 -3.36 -0.91
N SER A 230 31.14 -4.39 -0.47
CA SER A 230 31.26 -5.65 -1.22
C SER A 230 29.89 -6.23 -1.55
N ALA A 231 29.73 -6.72 -2.78
CA ALA A 231 28.51 -7.40 -3.21
C ALA A 231 28.47 -8.84 -2.67
N ILE A 232 27.33 -9.24 -2.11
CA ILE A 232 27.07 -10.59 -1.61
C ILE A 232 25.76 -11.08 -2.23
N ALA A 233 25.85 -12.21 -2.91
CA ALA A 233 24.70 -12.80 -3.58
C ALA A 233 23.85 -13.66 -2.66
N ILE A 234 22.55 -13.69 -2.92
CA ILE A 234 21.59 -14.61 -2.33
C ILE A 234 20.95 -15.37 -3.48
N ASP A 235 21.13 -16.68 -3.50
CA ASP A 235 20.53 -17.62 -4.46
C ASP A 235 19.79 -18.71 -3.68
N MET A 236 18.63 -18.32 -3.16
CA MET A 236 17.81 -19.07 -2.20
C MET A 236 16.32 -18.75 -2.43
N PRO A 237 15.41 -19.67 -2.05
CA PRO A 237 13.97 -19.44 -2.10
C PRO A 237 13.58 -18.37 -1.07
N MET A 238 12.36 -17.86 -1.24
CA MET A 238 11.77 -16.90 -0.29
C MET A 238 11.33 -17.60 1.01
N ASN A 239 12.28 -17.88 1.88
CA ASN A 239 12.09 -18.38 3.24
C ASN A 239 12.57 -17.35 4.29
N MET A 240 12.41 -17.68 5.57
CA MET A 240 12.79 -16.81 6.68
C MET A 240 14.30 -16.59 6.77
N GLU A 241 15.12 -17.59 6.42
CA GLU A 241 16.57 -17.44 6.37
C GLU A 241 16.98 -16.41 5.33
N SER A 242 16.37 -16.41 4.15
CA SER A 242 16.63 -15.41 3.09
C SER A 242 16.32 -14.00 3.57
N VAL A 243 15.26 -13.81 4.36
CA VAL A 243 14.94 -12.50 4.98
C VAL A 243 16.02 -12.10 5.98
N ALA A 244 16.44 -13.01 6.85
CA ALA A 244 17.49 -12.75 7.84
C ALA A 244 18.84 -12.44 7.16
N ILE A 245 19.23 -13.21 6.14
CA ILE A 245 20.46 -13.01 5.37
C ILE A 245 20.44 -11.66 4.65
N TYR A 246 19.32 -11.30 4.01
CA TYR A 246 19.17 -10.00 3.34
C TYR A 246 19.41 -8.85 4.32
N LEU A 247 18.72 -8.87 5.46
CA LEU A 247 18.86 -7.84 6.48
C LEU A 247 20.28 -7.83 7.07
N ALA A 248 20.93 -8.99 7.24
CA ALA A 248 22.28 -9.11 7.75
C ALA A 248 23.34 -8.49 6.82
N ILE A 249 23.25 -8.74 5.51
CA ILE A 249 24.15 -8.16 4.50
C ILE A 249 24.03 -6.63 4.53
N VAL A 250 22.80 -6.10 4.56
CA VAL A 250 22.56 -4.65 4.66
C VAL A 250 23.04 -4.09 6.01
N LEU A 251 22.82 -4.82 7.10
CA LEU A 251 23.25 -4.42 8.44
C LEU A 251 24.78 -4.32 8.53
N ALA A 252 25.50 -5.27 7.94
CA ALA A 252 26.96 -5.28 7.84
C ALA A 252 27.53 -4.22 6.86
N GLY A 253 26.67 -3.55 6.09
CA GLY A 253 27.10 -2.50 5.15
C GLY A 253 27.61 -3.03 3.81
N HIS A 254 27.18 -4.22 3.42
CA HIS A 254 27.42 -4.84 2.12
C HIS A 254 26.25 -4.60 1.16
N VAL A 255 26.44 -4.93 -0.11
CA VAL A 255 25.42 -4.79 -1.16
C VAL A 255 24.78 -6.15 -1.42
N VAL A 256 23.46 -6.24 -1.32
CA VAL A 256 22.74 -7.48 -1.62
C VAL A 256 22.57 -7.64 -3.13
N VAL A 257 22.86 -8.85 -3.63
CA VAL A 257 22.56 -9.27 -5.01
C VAL A 257 21.59 -10.44 -4.96
N SER A 258 20.30 -10.16 -5.00
CA SER A 258 19.27 -11.21 -5.03
C SER A 258 19.19 -11.85 -6.41
N ILE A 259 19.33 -13.18 -6.46
CA ILE A 259 19.22 -14.00 -7.66
C ILE A 259 18.04 -14.95 -7.43
N ALA A 260 17.18 -15.08 -8.44
CA ALA A 260 16.07 -16.02 -8.37
C ALA A 260 16.62 -17.45 -8.42
N ASP A 261 16.24 -18.26 -7.44
CA ASP A 261 16.63 -19.67 -7.26
C ASP A 261 16.13 -20.58 -8.39
N SER A 262 15.14 -20.13 -9.15
CA SER A 262 14.64 -20.80 -10.36
C SER A 262 15.51 -20.62 -11.60
N PHE A 263 16.57 -19.79 -11.55
CA PHE A 263 17.45 -19.60 -12.70
C PHE A 263 18.38 -20.78 -12.94
N ALA A 264 18.66 -21.04 -14.22
CA ALA A 264 19.65 -22.04 -14.58
C ALA A 264 21.07 -21.50 -14.29
N PRO A 265 22.08 -22.40 -14.19
CA PRO A 265 23.43 -22.01 -13.80
C PRO A 265 24.07 -20.88 -14.65
N PRO A 266 23.87 -20.79 -15.98
CA PRO A 266 24.42 -19.68 -16.77
C PRO A 266 23.87 -18.30 -16.36
N GLU A 267 22.59 -18.22 -16.02
CA GLU A 267 21.89 -17.01 -15.61
C GLU A 267 22.33 -16.56 -14.21
N ILE A 268 22.56 -17.51 -13.31
CA ILE A 268 23.17 -17.26 -11.98
C ILE A 268 24.60 -16.74 -12.17
N SER A 269 25.42 -17.45 -12.96
CA SER A 269 26.81 -17.05 -13.26
C SER A 269 26.91 -15.64 -13.83
N THR A 270 26.00 -15.28 -14.73
CA THR A 270 25.96 -13.95 -15.35
C THR A 270 25.73 -12.86 -14.30
N ARG A 271 24.80 -13.06 -13.36
CA ARG A 271 24.51 -12.08 -12.30
C ARG A 271 25.65 -11.94 -11.32
N LEU A 272 26.28 -13.05 -10.92
CA LEU A 272 27.47 -13.03 -10.06
C LEU A 272 28.63 -12.25 -10.69
N LYS A 273 28.82 -12.39 -12.00
CA LYS A 273 29.87 -11.67 -12.74
C LYS A 273 29.56 -10.18 -12.85
N ILE A 274 28.34 -9.80 -13.20
CA ILE A 274 27.93 -8.39 -13.36
C ILE A 274 28.02 -7.64 -12.03
N SER A 275 27.69 -8.29 -10.92
CA SER A 275 27.74 -7.67 -9.59
C SER A 275 29.10 -7.76 -8.92
N GLU A 276 30.05 -8.49 -9.51
CA GLU A 276 31.36 -8.80 -8.91
C GLU A 276 31.24 -9.39 -7.48
N ALA A 277 30.24 -10.24 -7.26
CA ALA A 277 29.94 -10.82 -5.96
C ALA A 277 31.17 -11.50 -5.32
N LYS A 278 31.43 -11.17 -4.05
CA LYS A 278 32.56 -11.70 -3.26
C LYS A 278 32.20 -12.94 -2.45
N ALA A 279 30.91 -13.13 -2.19
CA ALA A 279 30.36 -14.28 -1.49
C ALA A 279 28.94 -14.56 -2.01
N ILE A 280 28.46 -15.77 -1.75
CA ILE A 280 27.11 -16.21 -2.08
C ILE A 280 26.53 -17.03 -0.93
N PHE A 281 25.29 -16.72 -0.54
CA PHE A 281 24.46 -17.63 0.24
C PHE A 281 23.60 -18.45 -0.72
N THR A 282 23.58 -19.76 -0.51
CA THR A 282 22.74 -20.69 -1.26
C THR A 282 22.30 -21.83 -0.35
N GLN A 283 21.36 -22.62 -0.81
CA GLN A 283 20.79 -23.74 -0.06
C GLN A 283 21.31 -25.08 -0.57
N VAL A 284 21.38 -26.06 0.32
CA VAL A 284 21.54 -27.46 -0.07
C VAL A 284 20.15 -28.02 -0.27
N ILE A 285 19.82 -28.43 -1.50
CA ILE A 285 18.66 -29.29 -1.70
C ILE A 285 19.10 -30.70 -1.28
N THR A 286 18.91 -31.04 -0.01
CA THR A 286 18.95 -32.44 0.39
C THR A 286 17.68 -33.08 -0.14
N ASN A 287 17.80 -33.68 -1.33
CA ASN A 287 16.81 -34.58 -1.88
C ASN A 287 16.64 -35.78 -0.93
N SER A 288 15.82 -35.64 0.11
CA SER A 288 15.24 -36.78 0.81
C SER A 288 14.10 -37.31 -0.05
N TRP A 289 14.47 -38.06 -1.11
CA TRP A 289 13.58 -39.00 -1.79
C TRP A 289 13.55 -40.32 -1.01
#